data_AF-A0A959ILK8-F1
#
_entry.id   AF-A0A959ILK8-F1
#
_cell.length_a   1.000
_cell.length_b   1.000
_cell.length_c   1.000
_cell.angle_alpha   90.00
_cell.angle_beta   90.00
_cell.angle_gamma   90.00
#
_symmetry.space_group_name_H-M   'P 1'
#
loop_
_entity.id
_entity.type
_entity.pdbx_description
1 polymer ?
#
loop_
_entity_poly.entity_id
_entity_poly.type
_entity_poly.pdbx_seq_one_letter_code
_entity_poly.pdbx_strand_id
1 'polypeptide(L)'
;TGDGVNDAPALAQADVGIAVGSGTDVAAETADIILVNSNPKDIANLILFGKATYQKMIQNLAWATGYNAIAIPLAVGVLYPWGFVLSPAVGAVFMSLSTIIVAINAQLLKRKIGK
;
A
#
# COMPACT_ATOMS: atom_id res chain seq x y z
N THR A 1 10.06 15.87 -12.79
CA THR A 1 8.90 16.76 -12.68
C THR A 1 8.86 17.66 -13.88
N GLY A 2 7.68 18.05 -14.35
CA GLY A 2 7.53 18.94 -15.51
C GLY A 2 6.22 19.71 -15.45
N ASP A 3 6.07 20.73 -16.28
CA ASP A 3 4.88 21.59 -16.32
C ASP A 3 4.30 21.75 -17.75
N GLY A 4 4.95 21.18 -18.77
CA GLY A 4 4.56 21.40 -20.16
C GLY A 4 4.90 20.27 -21.15
N VAL A 5 4.51 20.49 -22.42
CA VAL A 5 4.73 19.59 -23.56
C VAL A 5 6.20 19.18 -23.72
N ASN A 6 7.13 20.12 -23.45
CA ASN A 6 8.57 19.89 -23.59
C ASN A 6 9.12 18.88 -22.56
N ASP A 7 8.44 18.72 -21.41
CA ASP A 7 8.84 17.79 -20.35
C ASP A 7 8.16 16.43 -20.49
N ALA A 8 7.15 16.31 -21.36
CA ALA A 8 6.39 15.08 -21.53
C ALA A 8 7.28 13.85 -21.87
N PRO A 9 8.29 13.94 -22.77
CA PRO A 9 9.18 12.80 -23.02
C PRO A 9 9.97 12.38 -21.78
N ALA A 10 10.39 13.34 -20.94
CA ALA A 10 11.12 13.08 -19.70
C ALA A 10 10.19 12.52 -18.60
N LEU A 11 8.93 12.98 -18.55
CA LEU A 11 7.91 12.45 -17.66
C LEU A 11 7.56 10.99 -18.00
N ALA A 12 7.47 10.65 -19.29
CA ALA A 12 7.20 9.30 -19.76
C ALA A 12 8.34 8.30 -19.46
N GLN A 13 9.58 8.78 -19.40
CA GLN A 13 10.75 7.95 -19.08
C GLN A 13 11.02 7.80 -17.59
N ALA A 14 10.45 8.67 -16.76
CA ALA A 14 10.67 8.62 -15.32
C ALA A 14 10.00 7.39 -14.71
N ASP A 15 10.61 6.82 -13.66
CA ASP A 15 9.96 5.75 -12.87
C ASP A 15 8.65 6.24 -12.24
N VAL A 16 8.58 7.55 -11.93
CA VAL A 16 7.37 8.25 -11.51
C VAL A 16 7.41 9.68 -12.06
N GLY A 17 6.59 9.96 -13.07
CA GLY A 17 6.38 11.29 -13.65
C GLY A 17 5.45 12.14 -12.78
N ILE A 18 5.89 13.34 -12.38
CA ILE A 18 5.08 14.29 -11.61
C ILE A 18 4.90 15.59 -12.40
N ALA A 19 3.67 15.88 -12.80
CA ALA A 19 3.27 17.15 -13.41
C ALA A 19 2.90 18.19 -12.35
N VAL A 20 3.41 19.42 -12.47
CA VAL A 20 3.13 20.52 -11.54
C VAL A 20 2.10 21.47 -12.15
N GLY A 21 0.96 21.62 -11.49
CA GLY A 21 -0.16 22.44 -11.95
C GLY A 21 -0.97 21.79 -13.05
N SER A 22 -1.93 22.55 -13.62
CA SER A 22 -2.61 22.22 -14.88
C SER A 22 -1.63 22.39 -16.05
N GLY A 23 -0.47 21.75 -15.97
CA GLY A 23 0.47 21.69 -17.08
C GLY A 23 -0.29 21.31 -18.34
N THR A 24 0.15 21.84 -19.48
CA THR A 24 -0.50 21.64 -20.80
C THR A 24 -1.01 20.21 -20.93
N ASP A 25 -2.20 19.98 -21.51
CA ASP A 25 -2.88 18.67 -21.53
C ASP A 25 -1.96 17.46 -21.78
N VAL A 26 -0.94 17.63 -22.63
CA VAL A 26 0.11 16.65 -22.91
C VAL A 26 0.90 16.21 -21.66
N ALA A 27 1.32 17.14 -20.80
CA ALA A 27 2.03 16.82 -19.55
C ALA A 27 1.12 16.13 -18.53
N ALA A 28 -0.17 16.50 -18.49
CA ALA A 28 -1.16 15.86 -17.63
C ALA A 28 -1.49 14.43 -18.10
N GLU A 29 -1.53 14.19 -19.41
CA GLU A 29 -1.76 12.85 -19.98
C GLU A 29 -0.55 11.93 -19.82
N THR A 30 0.66 12.50 -19.74
CA THR A 30 1.90 11.72 -19.70
C THR A 30 2.41 11.43 -18.27
N ALA A 31 2.03 12.22 -17.27
CA ALA A 31 2.51 12.06 -15.90
C ALA A 31 1.67 11.07 -15.08
N ASP A 32 2.30 10.30 -14.18
CA ASP A 32 1.63 9.40 -13.23
C ASP A 32 0.88 10.17 -12.12
N ILE A 33 1.37 11.37 -11.78
CA ILE A 33 0.87 12.18 -10.67
C ILE A 33 0.75 13.64 -11.11
N ILE A 34 -0.39 14.27 -10.82
CA ILE A 34 -0.66 15.67 -11.14
C ILE A 34 -0.86 16.47 -9.86
N LEU A 35 -0.09 17.54 -9.66
CA LEU A 35 -0.26 18.48 -8.55
C LEU A 35 -1.26 19.57 -8.92
N VAL A 36 -2.52 19.40 -8.53
CA VAL A 36 -3.62 20.31 -8.89
C VAL A 36 -3.41 21.75 -8.39
N ASN A 37 -2.79 21.94 -7.22
CA ASN A 37 -2.60 23.25 -6.60
C ASN A 37 -1.28 23.95 -7.00
N SER A 38 -0.51 23.37 -7.94
CA SER A 38 0.79 23.89 -8.40
C SER A 38 1.80 24.17 -7.27
N ASN A 39 1.66 23.53 -6.11
CA ASN A 39 2.54 23.75 -4.97
C ASN A 39 3.64 22.66 -4.93
N PRO A 40 4.91 23.00 -5.21
CA PRO A 40 5.99 22.01 -5.23
C PRO A 40 6.24 21.36 -3.86
N LYS A 41 5.80 21.99 -2.74
CA LYS A 41 5.88 21.37 -1.41
C LYS A 41 5.04 20.11 -1.31
N ASP A 42 3.99 19.98 -2.12
CA ASP A 42 3.14 18.79 -2.13
C ASP A 42 3.89 17.55 -2.62
N ILE A 43 4.97 17.72 -3.41
CA ILE A 43 5.86 16.62 -3.82
C ILE A 43 6.52 16.00 -2.59
N ALA A 44 7.05 16.82 -1.68
CA ALA A 44 7.69 16.32 -0.46
C ALA A 44 6.68 15.58 0.43
N ASN A 45 5.47 16.13 0.58
CA ASN A 45 4.38 15.49 1.30
C ASN A 45 3.97 14.16 0.66
N LEU A 46 3.95 14.09 -0.67
CA LEU A 46 3.62 12.88 -1.41
C LEU A 46 4.68 11.79 -1.21
N ILE A 47 5.97 12.14 -1.20
CA ILE A 47 7.05 11.20 -0.90
C ILE A 47 6.93 10.67 0.54
N LEU A 48 6.65 11.54 1.51
CA LEU A 48 6.43 11.14 2.91
C LEU A 48 5.20 10.23 3.05
N PHE A 49 4.12 10.56 2.34
CA PHE A 49 2.92 9.75 2.25
C PHE A 49 3.20 8.36 1.66
N GLY A 50 3.94 8.29 0.57
CA GLY A 50 4.36 7.05 -0.07
C GLY A 50 5.16 6.16 0.87
N LYS A 51 6.14 6.73 1.59
CA LYS A 51 6.92 6.01 2.61
C LYS A 51 6.04 5.49 3.75
N ALA A 52 5.10 6.30 4.24
CA ALA A 52 4.19 5.88 5.31
C ALA A 52 3.26 4.75 4.86
N THR A 53 2.77 4.81 3.62
CA THR A 53 1.94 3.78 2.99
C THR A 53 2.71 2.48 2.83
N TYR A 54 3.96 2.57 2.33
CA TYR A 54 4.83 1.41 2.17
C TYR A 54 5.10 0.71 3.51
N GLN A 55 5.37 1.47 4.58
CA GLN A 55 5.53 0.89 5.93
C GLN A 55 4.28 0.13 6.39
N LYS A 56 3.08 0.64 6.10
CA LYS A 56 1.82 -0.06 6.44
C LYS A 56 1.61 -1.31 5.59
N MET A 57 1.98 -1.26 4.31
CA MET A 57 1.93 -2.41 3.43
C MET A 57 2.82 -3.56 3.94
N ILE A 58 4.06 -3.25 4.34
CA ILE A 58 4.99 -4.24 4.91
C ILE A 58 4.45 -4.81 6.23
N GLN A 59 3.86 -4.00 7.10
CA GLN A 59 3.21 -4.49 8.33
C GLN A 59 2.06 -5.45 8.02
N ASN A 60 1.20 -5.09 7.06
CA ASN A 60 0.08 -5.93 6.65
C ASN A 60 0.55 -7.26 6.04
N LEU A 61 1.60 -7.21 5.22
CA LEU A 61 2.22 -8.41 4.65
C LEU A 61 2.81 -9.30 5.73
N ALA A 62 3.53 -8.73 6.70
CA ALA A 62 4.09 -9.48 7.83
C ALA A 62 3.00 -10.19 8.65
N TRP A 63 1.86 -9.51 8.91
CA TRP A 63 0.71 -10.13 9.57
C TRP A 63 0.12 -11.28 8.76
N ALA A 64 -0.14 -11.06 7.46
CA ALA A 64 -0.73 -12.07 6.59
C ALA A 64 0.19 -13.30 6.44
N THR A 65 1.48 -13.08 6.19
CA THR A 65 2.48 -14.15 6.08
C THR A 65 2.67 -14.86 7.41
N GLY A 66 2.75 -14.15 8.53
CA GLY A 66 2.90 -14.74 9.86
C GLY A 66 1.72 -15.65 10.22
N TYR A 67 0.49 -15.21 9.97
CA TYR A 67 -0.68 -16.04 10.18
C TYR A 67 -0.68 -17.28 9.26
N ASN A 68 -0.44 -17.11 7.96
CA ASN A 68 -0.41 -18.22 7.01
C ASN A 68 0.70 -19.24 7.32
N ALA A 69 1.87 -18.77 7.78
CA ALA A 69 2.98 -19.62 8.18
C ALA A 69 2.65 -20.51 9.38
N ILE A 70 1.69 -20.11 10.22
CA ILE A 70 1.19 -20.94 11.33
C ILE A 70 -0.02 -21.77 10.87
N ALA A 71 -0.99 -21.15 10.20
CA ALA A 71 -2.24 -21.78 9.81
C ALA A 71 -2.05 -22.94 8.82
N ILE A 72 -1.12 -22.84 7.86
CA ILE A 72 -0.88 -23.89 6.86
C ILE A 72 -0.32 -25.17 7.51
N PRO A 73 0.78 -25.13 8.31
CA PRO A 73 1.26 -26.30 9.05
C PRO A 73 0.20 -26.93 9.95
N LEU A 74 -0.61 -26.11 10.63
CA LEU A 74 -1.71 -26.59 11.46
C LEU A 74 -2.79 -27.31 10.63
N ALA A 75 -3.13 -26.79 9.46
CA ALA A 75 -4.13 -27.36 8.56
C ALA A 75 -3.67 -28.68 7.90
N VAL A 76 -2.38 -28.82 7.58
CA VAL A 76 -1.81 -30.07 7.02
C VAL A 76 -1.49 -31.12 8.10
N GLY A 77 -1.83 -30.86 9.36
CA GLY A 77 -1.80 -31.88 10.41
C GLY A 77 -0.47 -32.02 11.13
N VAL A 78 0.39 -30.98 11.18
CA VAL A 78 1.64 -31.03 11.96
C VAL A 78 1.38 -31.33 13.45
N LEU A 79 0.25 -30.90 14.01
CA LEU A 79 -0.16 -31.22 15.38
C LEU A 79 -1.06 -32.47 15.51
N TYR A 80 -1.25 -33.23 14.42
CA TYR A 80 -2.00 -34.48 14.45
C TYR A 80 -1.48 -35.49 15.50
N PRO A 81 -0.16 -35.63 15.74
CA PRO A 81 0.36 -36.52 16.79
C PRO A 81 -0.03 -36.11 18.22
N TRP A 82 -0.39 -34.84 18.45
CA TRP A 82 -0.88 -34.33 19.73
C TRP A 82 -2.41 -34.27 19.82
N GLY A 83 -3.11 -34.90 18.86
CA GLY A 83 -4.58 -34.97 18.83
C GLY A 83 -5.27 -33.66 18.45
N PHE A 84 -4.52 -32.66 17.98
CA PHE A 84 -5.07 -31.36 17.61
C PHE A 84 -5.25 -31.25 16.09
N VAL A 85 -6.49 -31.13 15.65
CA VAL A 85 -6.85 -30.89 14.24
C VAL A 85 -7.54 -29.54 14.16
N LEU A 86 -6.95 -28.61 13.41
CA LEU A 86 -7.56 -27.32 13.17
C LEU A 86 -8.82 -27.53 12.29
N SER A 87 -10.01 -27.27 12.83
CA SER A 87 -11.22 -27.37 12.01
C SER A 87 -11.27 -26.21 11.01
N PRO A 88 -11.82 -26.42 9.80
CA PRO A 88 -12.00 -25.35 8.82
C PRO A 88 -12.78 -24.14 9.38
N ALA A 89 -13.70 -24.36 10.31
CA ALA A 89 -14.45 -23.30 10.98
C ALA A 89 -13.55 -22.38 11.83
N VAL A 90 -12.60 -22.94 12.58
CA VAL A 90 -11.64 -22.16 13.37
C VAL A 90 -10.72 -21.37 12.44
N GLY A 91 -10.24 -21.99 11.35
CA GLY A 91 -9.45 -21.30 10.33
C GLY A 91 -10.17 -20.11 9.69
N ALA A 92 -11.47 -20.23 9.43
CA ALA A 92 -12.29 -19.14 8.88
C ALA A 92 -12.44 -17.96 9.86
N VAL A 93 -12.58 -18.22 11.16
CA VAL A 93 -12.63 -17.18 12.20
C VAL A 93 -11.30 -16.43 12.28
N PHE A 94 -10.18 -17.14 12.24
CA PHE A 94 -8.88 -16.48 12.24
C PHE A 94 -8.63 -15.67 10.96
N MET A 95 -9.09 -16.14 9.80
CA MET A 95 -9.00 -15.41 8.54
C MET A 95 -9.79 -14.10 8.57
N SER A 96 -10.99 -14.10 9.14
CA SER A 96 -11.81 -12.90 9.29
C SER A 96 -11.18 -11.91 10.29
N LEU A 97 -10.66 -12.40 11.42
CA LEU A 97 -9.91 -11.57 12.38
C LEU A 97 -8.66 -10.93 11.75
N SER A 98 -7.88 -11.69 10.98
CA SER A 98 -6.70 -11.16 10.27
C SER A 98 -7.07 -10.02 9.32
N THR A 99 -8.19 -10.16 8.60
CA THR A 99 -8.69 -9.13 7.68
C THR A 99 -9.05 -7.85 8.43
N ILE A 100 -9.70 -7.98 9.59
CA ILE A 100 -10.06 -6.84 10.44
C ILE A 100 -8.81 -6.12 10.96
N ILE A 101 -7.81 -6.86 11.44
CA ILE A 101 -6.54 -6.30 11.95
C ILE A 101 -5.82 -5.50 10.86
N VAL A 102 -5.71 -6.07 9.66
CA VAL A 102 -5.09 -5.40 8.49
C VAL A 102 -5.87 -4.15 8.10
N ALA A 103 -7.20 -4.21 8.09
CA ALA A 103 -8.05 -3.06 7.76
C ALA A 103 -7.90 -1.92 8.78
N ILE A 104 -7.91 -2.24 10.08
CA ILE A 104 -7.68 -1.26 11.15
C ILE A 104 -6.28 -0.65 11.00
N ASN A 105 -5.25 -1.48 10.76
CA ASN A 105 -3.88 -1.01 10.60
C ASN A 105 -3.72 -0.05 9.41
N ALA A 106 -4.43 -0.32 8.30
CA ALA A 106 -4.49 0.55 7.14
C ALA A 106 -5.22 1.87 7.45
N GLN A 107 -6.33 1.84 8.19
CA GLN A 107 -7.06 3.06 8.59
C GLN A 107 -6.23 4.00 9.47
N LEU A 108 -5.31 3.48 10.28
CA LEU A 108 -4.40 4.29 11.09
C LEU A 108 -3.45 5.17 10.26
N LEU A 109 -3.29 4.90 8.96
CA LEU A 109 -2.55 5.76 8.04
C LEU A 109 -3.15 7.18 8.01
N LYS A 110 -4.49 7.32 7.98
CA LYS A 110 -5.17 8.63 8.00
C LYS A 110 -4.78 9.49 9.21
N ARG A 111 -4.53 8.88 10.36
CA ARG A 111 -4.10 9.59 11.58
C ARG A 111 -2.66 10.11 11.53
N LYS A 112 -1.80 9.50 10.72
CA LYS A 112 -0.38 9.85 10.61
C LYS A 112 -0.13 11.00 9.63
N ILE A 113 -1.07 11.23 8.71
CA ILE A 113 -0.97 12.26 7.65
C ILE A 113 -1.86 13.47 7.92
N GLY A 114 -2.91 13.33 8.75
CA GLY A 114 -3.78 14.45 9.15
C GLY A 114 -3.24 15.36 10.27
N LYS A 115 -1.94 15.30 10.56
CA LYS A 115 -1.26 16.18 11.52
C LYS A 115 -0.13 16.93 10.82
#